data_AF-A0A957CZ07-F1
#
_entry.id   AF-A0A957CZ07-F1
#
_cell.length_a   1.000
_cell.length_b   1.000
_cell.length_c   1.000
_cell.angle_alpha   90.00
_cell.angle_beta   90.00
_cell.angle_gamma   90.00
#
_symmetry.space_group_name_H-M   'P 1'
#
loop_
_entity.id
_entity.type
_entity.pdbx_description
1 polymer ?
#
loop_
_entity_poly.entity_id
_entity_poly.type
_entity_poly.pdbx_seq_one_letter_code
_entity_poly.pdbx_strand_id
1 'polypeptide(L)'
;HLTIAVIYSSNQAIWQSKVPTHVQGRVFATQQMIGKAASPFAYLLAGPLADRVFEPMLVTDGLLSGSVGQILGVGAGRGIGLIFVTMGIVKVLIAAGGFLNPRVRLVEGELPDAIEPESVPIEGVLVH
;
A
#
# COMPACT_ATOMS: atom_id res chain seq x y z
N HIS A 1 -16.71 3.62 -3.42
CA HIS A 1 -16.10 2.50 -4.17
C HIS A 1 -15.34 2.91 -5.42
N LEU A 2 -15.76 3.98 -6.12
CA LEU A 2 -15.08 4.46 -7.33
C LEU A 2 -13.58 4.76 -7.12
N THR A 3 -13.22 5.37 -5.98
CA THR A 3 -11.84 5.75 -5.64
C THR A 3 -10.89 4.56 -5.55
N ILE A 4 -11.36 3.43 -5.00
CA ILE A 4 -10.56 2.20 -4.89
C ILE A 4 -10.28 1.65 -6.28
N ALA A 5 -11.28 1.66 -7.16
CA ALA A 5 -11.13 1.19 -8.53
C ALA A 5 -10.12 2.03 -9.32
N VAL A 6 -10.19 3.36 -9.21
CA VAL A 6 -9.28 4.28 -9.92
C VAL A 6 -7.83 4.13 -9.47
N ILE A 7 -7.59 4.03 -8.15
CA ILE A 7 -6.23 3.83 -7.61
C ILE A 7 -5.68 2.49 -8.07
N TYR A 8 -6.49 1.44 -7.98
CA TYR A 8 -6.05 0.08 -8.30
C TYR A 8 -5.81 -0.11 -9.80
N SER A 9 -6.65 0.49 -10.66
CA SER A 9 -6.45 0.45 -12.11
C SER A 9 -5.22 1.25 -12.54
N SER A 10 -4.99 2.43 -11.96
CA SER A 10 -3.81 3.25 -12.27
C SER A 10 -2.51 2.56 -11.87
N ASN A 11 -2.46 1.98 -10.67
CA ASN A 11 -1.32 1.19 -10.23
C ASN A 11 -1.08 -0.02 -11.14
N GLN A 12 -2.15 -0.75 -11.53
CA GLN A 12 -2.01 -1.87 -12.46
C GLN A 12 -1.51 -1.43 -13.84
N ALA A 13 -1.99 -0.30 -14.37
CA ALA A 13 -1.54 0.23 -15.66
C ALA A 13 -0.03 0.55 -15.66
N ILE A 14 0.48 1.18 -14.60
CA ILE A 14 1.92 1.46 -14.45
C ILE A 14 2.74 0.16 -14.48
N TRP A 15 2.34 -0.84 -13.69
CA TRP A 15 3.02 -2.14 -13.67
C TRP A 15 2.90 -2.88 -15.01
N GLN A 16 1.81 -2.69 -15.75
CA GLN A 16 1.63 -3.32 -17.05
C GLN A 16 2.52 -2.70 -18.14
N SER A 17 2.65 -1.37 -18.17
CA SER A 17 3.47 -0.69 -19.17
C SER A 17 4.98 -0.83 -18.93
N LYS A 18 5.41 -1.04 -17.68
CA LYS A 18 6.84 -1.10 -17.33
C LYS A 18 7.42 -2.51 -17.24
N VAL A 19 6.59 -3.56 -17.12
CA VAL A 19 7.07 -4.94 -16.95
C VAL A 19 6.97 -5.70 -18.28
N PRO A 20 8.08 -6.23 -18.81
CA PRO A 20 8.07 -7.04 -20.03
C PRO A 20 7.12 -8.24 -19.90
N THR A 21 6.35 -8.51 -20.97
CA THR A 21 5.29 -9.54 -21.01
C THR A 21 5.73 -10.93 -20.55
N HIS A 22 7.00 -11.28 -20.75
CA HIS A 22 7.57 -12.59 -20.37
C HIS A 22 7.82 -12.78 -18.86
N VAL A 23 7.88 -11.70 -18.06
CA VAL A 23 8.07 -11.77 -16.58
C VAL A 23 6.89 -11.22 -15.79
N GLN A 24 5.91 -10.64 -16.45
CA GLN A 24 4.75 -9.97 -15.86
C GLN A 24 3.96 -10.87 -14.89
N GLY A 25 3.73 -12.14 -15.25
CA GLY A 25 3.06 -13.10 -14.38
C GLY A 25 3.80 -13.38 -13.07
N ARG A 26 5.14 -13.38 -13.08
CA ARG A 26 5.98 -13.63 -11.89
C ARG A 26 6.00 -12.44 -10.94
N VAL A 27 6.06 -11.22 -11.50
CA VAL A 27 6.04 -9.98 -10.72
C VAL A 27 4.69 -9.83 -10.01
N PHE A 28 3.58 -9.99 -10.73
CA PHE A 28 2.25 -9.90 -10.13
C PHE A 28 2.01 -11.01 -9.10
N ALA A 29 2.47 -12.24 -9.35
CA ALA A 29 2.36 -13.33 -8.38
C ALA A 29 3.13 -13.02 -7.08
N THR A 30 4.35 -12.48 -7.18
CA THR A 30 5.16 -12.12 -6.01
C THR A 30 4.53 -10.99 -5.21
N GLN A 31 4.06 -9.94 -5.89
CA GLN A 31 3.37 -8.83 -5.25
C GLN A 31 2.10 -9.28 -4.53
N GLN A 32 1.31 -10.16 -5.17
CA GLN A 32 0.10 -10.69 -4.57
C GLN A 32 0.40 -11.62 -3.38
N MET A 33 1.47 -12.41 -3.45
CA MET A 33 1.91 -13.26 -2.34
C MET A 33 2.32 -12.43 -1.12
N ILE A 34 3.08 -11.36 -1.32
CA ILE A 34 3.47 -10.43 -0.23
C ILE A 34 2.23 -9.79 0.39
N GLY A 35 1.31 -9.29 -0.44
CA GLY A 35 0.07 -8.67 0.04
C GLY A 35 -0.79 -9.65 0.86
N LYS A 36 -0.97 -10.89 0.38
CA LYS A 36 -1.75 -11.91 1.10
C LYS A 36 -1.05 -12.40 2.36
N ALA A 37 0.28 -12.47 2.36
CA ALA A 37 1.07 -12.84 3.53
C ALA A 37 1.01 -11.79 4.64
N ALA A 38 0.84 -10.51 4.31
CA ALA A 38 0.73 -9.45 5.31
C ALA A 38 -0.54 -9.55 6.18
N SER A 39 -1.64 -10.07 5.64
CA SER A 39 -2.92 -10.22 6.36
C SER A 39 -2.85 -11.06 7.64
N PRO A 40 -2.32 -12.31 7.64
CA PRO A 40 -2.20 -13.09 8.86
C PRO A 40 -1.29 -12.44 9.90
N PHE A 41 -0.19 -11.78 9.49
CA PHE A 41 0.65 -11.02 10.41
C PHE A 41 -0.11 -9.85 11.04
N ALA A 42 -0.91 -9.13 10.25
CA ALA A 42 -1.73 -8.04 10.76
C ALA A 42 -2.73 -8.54 11.82
N TYR A 43 -3.42 -9.65 11.57
CA TYR A 43 -4.35 -10.21 12.56
C TYR A 43 -3.65 -10.72 13.82
N LEU A 44 -2.48 -11.36 13.66
CA LEU A 44 -1.71 -11.87 14.78
C LEU A 44 -1.19 -10.75 15.70
N LEU A 45 -0.81 -9.61 15.11
CA LEU A 45 -0.26 -8.47 15.85
C LEU A 45 -1.35 -7.52 16.36
N ALA A 46 -2.47 -7.38 15.66
CA ALA A 46 -3.52 -6.42 16.00
C ALA A 46 -4.08 -6.63 17.41
N GLY A 47 -4.38 -7.87 17.80
CA GLY A 47 -4.92 -8.18 19.13
C GLY A 47 -3.97 -7.81 20.27
N PRO A 48 -2.75 -8.40 20.35
CA PRO A 48 -1.79 -8.07 21.39
C PRO A 48 -1.41 -6.59 21.44
N LEU A 49 -1.30 -5.94 20.28
CA LEU A 49 -0.98 -4.52 20.21
C LEU A 49 -2.14 -3.65 20.72
N ALA A 50 -3.40 -4.01 20.41
CA ALA A 50 -4.59 -3.36 20.95
C ALA A 50 -4.61 -3.45 22.48
N ASP A 51 -4.54 -4.67 23.01
CA ASP A 51 -4.83 -4.96 24.40
C ASP A 51 -3.65 -4.63 25.32
N ARG A 52 -2.40 -4.74 24.85
CA ARG A 52 -1.21 -4.54 25.69
C ARG A 52 -0.48 -3.21 25.50
N VAL A 53 -0.72 -2.49 24.41
CA VAL A 53 -0.05 -1.21 24.15
C VAL A 53 -1.06 -0.07 24.14
N PHE A 54 -2.12 -0.19 23.35
CA PHE A 54 -3.07 0.91 23.16
C PHE A 54 -4.11 1.04 24.28
N GLU A 55 -4.61 -0.08 24.81
CA GLU A 55 -5.55 -0.08 25.94
C GLU A 55 -4.95 0.47 27.25
N PRO A 56 -3.73 0.07 27.71
CA PRO A 56 -3.14 0.63 28.92
C PRO A 56 -2.72 2.11 28.78
N MET A 57 -2.60 2.62 27.55
CA MET A 57 -2.36 4.05 27.31
C MET A 57 -3.62 4.92 27.46
N LEU A 58 -4.82 4.31 27.39
CA LEU A 58 -6.13 4.97 27.38
C LEU A 58 -6.99 4.67 28.63
N VAL A 59 -6.37 4.22 29.71
CA VAL A 59 -7.02 4.10 31.03
C VAL A 59 -7.13 5.50 31.66
N THR A 60 -7.96 5.66 32.70
CA THR A 60 -8.33 6.95 33.31
C THR A 60 -7.12 7.80 33.76
N ASP A 61 -5.98 7.18 34.09
CA ASP A 61 -4.68 7.83 34.43
C ASP A 61 -3.56 7.54 33.40
N GLY A 62 -3.90 7.07 32.20
CA GLY A 62 -2.94 6.73 31.15
C GLY A 62 -2.27 7.95 30.52
N LEU A 63 -1.06 7.77 29.96
CA LEU A 63 -0.24 8.84 29.36
C LEU A 63 -0.97 9.66 28.28
N LEU A 64 -1.97 9.05 27.63
CA LEU A 64 -2.76 9.66 26.55
C LEU A 64 -4.19 10.04 26.99
N SER A 65 -4.57 9.78 28.25
CA SER A 65 -5.87 10.11 28.86
C SER A 65 -6.22 11.60 28.68
N GLY A 66 -5.26 12.49 28.95
CA GLY A 66 -5.46 13.94 28.92
C GLY A 66 -5.46 14.60 27.54
N SER A 67 -5.10 13.89 26.45
CA SER A 67 -5.03 14.47 25.09
C SER A 67 -5.90 13.70 24.11
N VAL A 68 -5.44 12.54 23.67
CA VAL A 68 -6.18 11.69 22.73
C VAL A 68 -7.39 11.04 23.40
N GLY A 69 -7.30 10.75 24.70
CA GLY A 69 -8.40 10.26 25.54
C GLY A 69 -9.54 11.26 25.73
N GLN A 70 -9.31 12.57 25.57
CA GLN A 70 -10.41 13.56 25.58
C GLN A 70 -11.25 13.52 24.30
N ILE A 71 -10.64 13.18 23.15
CA ILE A 71 -11.32 13.11 21.85
C ILE A 71 -11.94 11.72 21.63
N LEU A 72 -11.23 10.64 21.97
CA LEU A 72 -11.68 9.25 21.77
C LEU A 72 -12.45 8.68 22.97
N GLY A 73 -12.32 9.28 24.15
CA GLY A 73 -12.78 8.74 25.44
C GLY A 73 -11.79 7.75 26.05
N VAL A 74 -11.80 7.63 27.38
CA VAL A 74 -11.04 6.63 28.16
C VAL A 74 -11.96 5.48 28.59
N GLY A 75 -11.46 4.23 28.58
CA GLY A 75 -12.23 3.04 28.98
C GLY A 75 -11.96 1.78 28.15
N ALA A 76 -12.54 0.65 28.60
CA ALA A 76 -12.35 -0.67 27.99
C ALA A 76 -12.81 -0.71 26.52
N GLY A 77 -12.01 -1.33 25.65
CA GLY A 77 -12.28 -1.46 24.22
C GLY A 77 -11.97 -0.22 23.36
N ARG A 78 -11.42 0.85 23.95
CA ARG A 78 -11.01 2.06 23.21
C ARG A 78 -9.66 1.93 22.49
N GLY A 79 -8.89 0.89 22.79
CA GLY A 79 -7.63 0.56 22.11
C GLY A 79 -7.79 0.37 20.59
N ILE A 80 -8.93 -0.17 20.13
CA ILE A 80 -9.24 -0.34 18.70
C ILE A 80 -9.36 1.01 17.98
N GLY A 81 -9.98 2.01 18.62
CA GLY A 81 -10.08 3.36 18.06
C GLY A 81 -8.70 4.00 17.86
N LEU A 82 -7.80 3.81 18.83
CA LEU A 82 -6.43 4.32 18.77
C LEU A 82 -5.61 3.64 17.67
N ILE A 83 -5.84 2.34 17.41
CA ILE A 83 -5.24 1.63 16.28
C ILE A 83 -5.65 2.27 14.96
N PHE A 84 -6.95 2.55 14.76
CA PHE A 84 -7.40 3.17 13.51
C PHE A 84 -6.81 4.57 13.28
N VAL A 85 -6.74 5.39 14.33
CA VAL A 85 -6.13 6.72 14.26
C VAL A 85 -4.64 6.61 13.92
N THR A 86 -3.91 5.74 14.62
CA THR A 86 -2.48 5.51 14.38
C THR A 86 -2.23 5.00 12.96
N MET A 87 -3.04 4.06 12.47
CA MET A 87 -2.97 3.54 11.12
C MET A 87 -3.28 4.62 10.07
N GLY A 88 -4.18 5.56 10.38
CA GLY A 88 -4.45 6.75 9.57
C GLY A 88 -3.22 7.64 9.46
N ILE A 89 -2.60 7.96 10.59
CA ILE A 89 -1.37 8.79 10.65
C ILE A 89 -0.24 8.14 9.86
N VAL A 90 0.01 6.84 10.07
CA VAL A 90 1.04 6.09 9.32
C VAL A 90 0.78 6.15 7.82
N LYS A 91 -0.48 5.98 7.38
CA LYS A 91 -0.83 6.11 5.95
C LYS A 91 -0.55 7.51 5.40
N VAL A 92 -0.87 8.56 6.16
CA VAL A 92 -0.58 9.95 5.78
C VAL A 92 0.92 10.18 5.69
N LEU A 93 1.71 9.66 6.65
CA LEU A 93 3.17 9.78 6.63
C LEU A 93 3.79 9.05 5.44
N ILE A 94 3.32 7.85 5.11
CA ILE A 94 3.78 7.11 3.92
C ILE A 94 3.45 7.89 2.65
N ALA A 95 2.22 8.40 2.53
CA ALA A 95 1.80 9.19 1.37
C ALA A 95 2.62 10.49 1.25
N ALA A 96 2.83 11.21 2.35
CA ALA A 96 3.65 12.41 2.40
C ALA A 96 5.12 12.09 2.06
N GLY A 97 5.68 11.01 2.61
CA GLY A 97 7.04 10.56 2.30
C GLY A 97 7.22 10.20 0.83
N GLY A 98 6.23 9.51 0.23
CA GLY A 98 6.20 9.24 -1.21
C GLY A 98 6.10 10.51 -2.04
N PHE A 99 5.24 11.45 -1.65
CA PHE A 99 5.08 12.73 -2.33
C PHE A 99 6.35 13.60 -2.28
N LEU A 100 7.06 13.58 -1.14
CA LEU A 100 8.30 14.32 -0.94
C LEU A 100 9.50 13.66 -1.62
N ASN A 101 9.43 12.36 -1.94
CA ASN A 101 10.53 11.64 -2.58
C ASN A 101 10.50 11.84 -4.12
N PRO A 102 11.49 12.54 -4.70
CA PRO A 102 11.52 12.81 -6.13
C PRO A 102 11.54 11.53 -6.97
N ARG A 103 12.10 10.43 -6.47
CA ARG A 103 12.12 9.13 -7.18
C ARG A 103 10.75 8.51 -7.37
N VAL A 104 9.81 8.75 -6.45
CA VAL A 104 8.40 8.31 -6.60
C VAL A 104 7.65 9.28 -7.51
N ARG A 105 8.02 10.57 -7.48
CA ARG A 105 7.42 11.63 -8.32
C ARG A 105 7.89 11.61 -9.78
N LEU A 106 9.09 11.09 -10.06
CA LEU A 106 9.70 10.98 -11.40
C LEU A 106 9.79 9.53 -11.91
N VAL A 107 9.02 8.59 -11.36
CA VAL A 107 8.94 7.20 -11.87
C VAL A 107 8.61 7.17 -13.37
N GLU A 108 7.81 8.12 -13.85
CA GLU A 108 7.46 8.26 -15.27
C GLU A 108 8.62 8.77 -16.14
N GLY A 109 9.62 9.45 -15.55
CA GLY A 109 10.77 10.03 -16.26
C GLY A 109 12.06 9.21 -16.21
N GLU A 110 12.27 8.38 -15.18
CA GLU A 110 13.52 7.59 -15.01
C GLU A 110 13.48 6.19 -15.64
N LEU A 111 12.30 5.63 -15.92
CA LEU A 111 12.15 4.30 -16.52
C LEU A 111 11.76 4.43 -17.99
N PRO A 112 12.64 4.10 -18.97
CA PRO A 112 12.24 3.95 -20.36
C PRO A 112 11.10 2.94 -20.47
N ASP A 113 10.06 3.25 -21.25
CA ASP A 113 9.00 2.29 -21.55
C ASP A 113 9.59 1.03 -22.17
N ALA A 114 9.07 -0.13 -21.80
CA ALA A 114 9.46 -1.38 -22.43
C ALA A 114 9.05 -1.30 -23.89
N ILE A 115 10.04 -1.07 -24.76
CA ILE A 115 9.92 -1.00 -26.22
C ILE A 115 9.03 -2.16 -26.65
N GLU A 116 7.86 -1.85 -27.25
CA GLU A 116 7.07 -2.85 -27.98
C GLU A 116 8.01 -3.52 -28.99
N PRO A 117 8.03 -4.86 -29.12
CA PRO A 117 8.81 -5.48 -30.17
C PRO A 117 8.32 -4.88 -31.49
N GLU A 118 9.25 -4.18 -32.14
CA GLU A 118 9.14 -3.64 -33.48
C GLU A 118 8.31 -4.59 -34.34
N SER A 119 7.18 -4.09 -34.84
CA SER A 119 6.34 -4.82 -35.79
C SER A 119 7.24 -5.27 -36.95
N VAL A 120 7.59 -6.56 -36.97
CA VAL A 120 8.35 -7.15 -38.06
C VAL A 120 7.58 -6.84 -39.35
N PRO A 121 8.18 -6.10 -40.31
CA PRO A 121 7.52 -5.84 -41.58
C PRO A 121 7.18 -7.20 -42.21
N ILE A 122 5.90 -7.42 -42.51
CA ILE A 122 5.40 -8.62 -43.18
C ILE A 122 5.75 -8.56 -44.68
N GLU A 123 6.98 -8.19 -45.02
CA GLU A 123 7.44 -7.96 -46.39
C GLU A 123 8.46 -9.02 -46.81
N GLY A 124 8.12 -10.28 -46.51
CA GLY A 124 8.94 -11.45 -46.87
C GLY A 124 8.19 -12.77 -47.01
N VAL A 125 6.87 -12.84 -46.75
CA VAL A 125 6.08 -14.09 -46.84
C VAL A 125 5.33 -14.17 -48.19
N LEU A 126 5.95 -13.69 -49.28
CA LEU A 126 5.39 -13.86 -50.63
C LEU A 126 6.38 -14.20 -51.75
N VAL A 127 7.59 -14.70 -51.46
CA VAL A 127 8.38 -15.40 -52.50
C VAL A 127 9.23 -16.51 -51.86
N HIS A 128 8.68 -17.71 -51.76
CA HIS A 128 9.26 -18.96 -52.27
C HIS A 128 8.33 -20.15 -52.02
#